data_AF-A0AAV4B727-F1
#
_entry.id   AF-A0AAV4B727-F1
#
_cell.length_a   1.000
_cell.length_b   1.000
_cell.length_c   1.000
_cell.angle_alpha   90.00
_cell.angle_beta   90.00
_cell.angle_gamma   90.00
#
_symmetry.space_group_name_H-M   'P 1'
#
loop_
_entity.id
_entity.type
_entity.pdbx_description
1 polymer ?
#
loop_
_entity_poly.entity_id
_entity_poly.type
_entity_poly.pdbx_seq_one_letter_code
_entity_poly.pdbx_strand_id
1 'polypeptide(L)'
;MEEIVKQADLLGYRGEKREEYLKQESKLPAERQEKREEAERQERKEEAERQAREKKEEADRKERLELEKMKLDAEMKLLQAKIEAGIVKNEPDGSSARSSDTGAKHP
;
A
#
# COMPACT_ATOMS: atom_id res chain seq x y z
N MET A 1 1.64 60.16 52.58
CA MET A 1 2.45 58.92 52.66
C MET A 1 1.62 57.68 52.34
N GLU A 2 0.48 57.44 53.03
CA GLU A 2 -0.34 56.22 52.81
C GLU A 2 -0.91 56.04 51.39
N GLU A 3 -1.30 57.12 50.71
CA GLU A 3 -1.85 57.04 49.34
C GLU A 3 -0.83 56.58 48.28
N ILE A 4 0.44 56.97 48.46
CA ILE A 4 1.54 56.61 47.55
C ILE A 4 1.87 55.11 47.69
N VAL A 5 1.82 54.59 48.92
CA VAL A 5 2.02 53.16 49.20
C VAL A 5 0.90 52.33 48.56
N LYS A 6 -0.36 52.73 48.72
CA LYS A 6 -1.50 52.04 48.09
C LYS A 6 -1.44 52.03 46.56
N GLN A 7 -0.95 53.10 45.94
CA GLN A 7 -0.77 53.14 44.48
C GLN A 7 0.36 52.23 44.01
N ALA A 8 1.47 52.15 44.75
CA ALA A 8 2.57 51.26 44.44
C ALA A 8 2.15 49.78 44.51
N ASP A 9 1.38 49.39 45.53
CA ASP A 9 0.86 48.03 45.69
C ASP A 9 -0.08 47.64 44.53
N LEU A 10 -0.96 48.56 44.10
CA LEU A 10 -1.86 48.36 42.97
C LEU A 10 -1.12 48.21 41.63
N LEU A 11 -0.05 48.98 41.43
CA LEU A 11 0.81 48.88 40.25
C LEU A 11 1.61 47.58 40.26
N GLY A 12 2.12 47.15 41.41
CA GLY A 12 2.77 45.85 41.60
C GLY A 12 1.84 44.69 41.25
N TYR A 13 0.61 44.70 41.78
CA TYR A 13 -0.40 43.66 41.50
C TYR A 13 -0.79 43.60 40.01
N ARG A 14 -0.87 44.76 39.33
CA ARG A 14 -1.06 44.81 37.87
C ARG A 14 0.14 44.26 37.11
N GLY A 15 1.36 44.52 37.58
CA GLY A 15 2.59 43.99 37.01
C GLY A 15 2.64 42.46 37.07
N GLU A 16 2.36 41.89 38.24
CA GLU A 16 2.32 40.44 38.46
C GLU A 16 1.26 39.76 37.58
N LYS A 17 0.04 40.32 37.52
CA LYS A 17 -1.03 39.80 36.66
C LYS A 17 -0.67 39.85 35.18
N ARG A 18 0.06 40.88 34.75
CA ARG A 18 0.54 41.02 33.37
C ARG A 18 1.64 40.02 33.05
N GLU A 19 2.58 39.77 33.97
CA GLU A 19 3.59 38.72 33.79
C GLU A 19 2.97 37.33 33.73
N GLU A 20 1.98 37.05 34.57
CA GLU A 20 1.26 35.77 34.60
C GLU A 20 0.56 35.52 33.26
N TYR A 21 -0.10 36.54 32.69
CA TYR A 21 -0.73 36.46 31.38
C TYR A 21 0.29 36.26 30.24
N LEU A 22 1.39 37.00 30.24
CA LEU A 22 2.44 36.86 29.22
C LEU A 22 3.12 35.48 29.28
N LYS A 23 3.32 34.93 30.48
CA LYS A 23 3.82 33.56 30.66
C LYS A 23 2.85 32.52 30.11
N GLN A 24 1.54 32.69 30.31
CA GLN A 24 0.55 31.77 29.73
C GLN A 24 0.45 31.91 28.21
N GLU A 25 0.47 33.12 27.66
CA GLU A 25 0.49 33.34 26.22
C GLU A 25 1.74 32.76 25.55
N SER A 26 2.91 32.84 26.19
CA SER A 26 4.15 32.29 25.64
C SER A 26 4.17 30.76 25.51
N LYS A 27 3.34 30.05 26.30
CA LYS A 27 3.26 28.57 26.29
C LYS A 27 2.33 28.04 25.20
N LEU A 28 1.32 28.81 24.81
CA LEU A 28 0.30 28.40 23.83
C LEU A 28 0.87 28.11 22.42
N PRO A 29 1.83 28.89 21.87
CA PRO A 29 2.46 28.58 20.60
C PRO A 29 3.27 27.28 20.64
N ALA A 30 4.02 27.05 21.72
CA ALA A 30 4.85 25.85 21.88
C ALA A 30 4.01 24.58 21.99
N GLU A 31 2.97 24.59 22.83
CA GLU A 31 2.05 23.45 22.96
C GLU A 31 1.27 23.17 21.67
N ARG A 32 0.90 24.22 20.91
CA ARG A 32 0.26 24.06 19.59
C ARG A 32 1.22 23.48 18.56
N GLN A 33 2.50 23.82 18.62
CA GLN A 33 3.51 23.30 17.72
C GLN A 33 3.82 21.82 18.03
N GLU A 34 3.99 21.49 19.30
CA GLU A 34 4.25 20.11 19.74
C GLU A 34 3.11 19.15 19.33
N LYS A 35 1.85 19.56 19.48
CA LYS A 35 0.69 18.77 19.02
C LYS A 35 0.64 18.59 17.51
N ARG A 36 1.09 19.58 16.73
CA ARG A 36 1.17 19.46 15.27
C ARG A 36 2.28 18.50 14.86
N GLU A 37 3.44 18.59 15.50
CA GLU A 37 4.56 17.68 15.27
C GLU A 37 4.24 16.24 15.69
N GLU A 38 3.47 16.06 16.77
CA GLU A 38 3.01 14.74 17.19
C GLU A 38 2.01 14.14 16.21
N ALA A 39 1.06 14.93 15.71
CA ALA A 39 0.13 14.51 14.67
C ALA A 39 0.88 14.13 13.38
N GLU A 40 1.85 14.94 12.94
CA GLU A 40 2.66 14.64 11.76
C GLU A 40 3.51 13.37 11.95
N ARG A 41 4.05 13.16 13.15
CA ARG A 41 4.80 11.94 13.46
C ARG A 41 3.91 10.69 13.43
N GLN A 42 2.67 10.79 13.90
CA GLN A 42 1.70 9.70 13.83
C GLN A 42 1.31 9.41 12.37
N GLU A 43 1.01 10.44 11.59
CA GLU A 43 0.65 10.29 10.18
C GLU A 43 1.76 9.60 9.38
N ARG A 44 3.02 9.99 9.59
CA ARG A 44 4.18 9.33 8.95
C ARG A 44 4.34 7.87 9.37
N LYS A 45 4.03 7.52 10.63
CA LYS A 45 4.07 6.12 11.09
C LYS A 45 2.98 5.30 10.42
N GLU A 46 1.76 5.82 10.37
CA GLU A 46 0.64 5.16 9.70
C GLU A 46 0.91 4.96 8.21
N GLU A 47 1.50 5.96 7.54
CA GLU A 47 1.88 5.86 6.14
C GLU A 47 2.97 4.80 5.92
N ALA A 48 4.00 4.77 6.77
CA ALA A 48 5.06 3.76 6.70
C ALA A 48 4.53 2.35 6.94
N GLU A 49 3.60 2.17 7.89
CA GLU A 49 2.93 0.90 8.13
C GLU A 49 2.08 0.46 6.94
N ARG A 50 1.33 1.39 6.32
CA ARG A 50 0.55 1.10 5.11
C ARG A 50 1.45 0.64 3.98
N GLN A 51 2.54 1.36 3.71
CA GLN A 51 3.52 0.97 2.67
C GLN A 51 4.17 -0.39 2.97
N ALA A 52 4.46 -0.69 4.23
CA ALA A 52 5.03 -1.99 4.61
C ALA A 52 4.03 -3.15 4.37
N ARG A 53 2.75 -2.94 4.68
CA ARG A 53 1.69 -3.92 4.39
C ARG A 53 1.50 -4.12 2.89
N GLU A 54 1.44 -3.05 2.12
CA GLU A 54 1.29 -3.11 0.67
C GLU A 54 2.44 -3.86 0.01
N LYS A 55 3.69 -3.59 0.42
CA LYS A 55 4.88 -4.33 -0.06
C LYS A 55 4.81 -5.82 0.27
N LYS A 56 4.30 -6.16 1.45
CA LYS A 56 4.15 -7.56 1.85
C LYS A 56 3.09 -8.26 1.00
N GLU A 57 1.93 -7.63 0.81
CA GLU A 57 0.86 -8.18 -0.03
C GLU A 57 1.31 -8.35 -1.49
N GLU A 58 2.08 -7.40 -2.02
CA GLU A 58 2.67 -7.51 -3.35
C GLU A 58 3.67 -8.67 -3.45
N ALA A 59 4.53 -8.84 -2.45
CA ALA A 59 5.48 -9.95 -2.39
C ALA A 59 4.76 -11.31 -2.32
N ASP A 60 3.78 -11.45 -1.42
CA ASP A 60 2.98 -12.67 -1.26
C ASP A 60 2.22 -13.00 -2.55
N ARG A 61 1.66 -11.99 -3.23
CA ARG A 61 1.00 -12.15 -4.53
C ARG A 61 1.96 -12.63 -5.61
N LYS A 62 3.16 -12.04 -5.66
CA LYS A 62 4.19 -12.42 -6.63
C LYS A 62 4.65 -13.86 -6.43
N GLU A 63 4.92 -14.26 -5.19
CA GLU A 63 5.29 -15.63 -4.85
C GLU A 63 4.20 -16.63 -5.27
N ARG A 64 2.94 -16.32 -4.99
CA ARG A 64 1.81 -17.17 -5.39
C ARG A 64 1.75 -17.36 -6.91
N LEU A 65 1.92 -16.29 -7.69
CA LEU A 65 1.92 -16.35 -9.15
C LEU A 65 3.10 -17.15 -9.70
N GLU A 66 4.27 -17.03 -9.08
CA GLU A 66 5.44 -17.81 -9.45
C GLU A 66 5.24 -19.30 -9.20
N LEU A 67 4.66 -19.67 -8.05
CA LEU A 67 4.29 -21.04 -7.74
C LEU A 67 3.24 -21.60 -8.71
N GLU A 68 2.24 -20.80 -9.07
CA GLU A 68 1.22 -21.21 -10.04
C GLU A 68 1.83 -21.45 -11.43
N LYS A 69 2.73 -20.56 -11.87
CA LYS A 69 3.48 -20.75 -13.11
C LYS A 69 4.31 -22.04 -13.09
N MET A 70 5.03 -22.31 -12.01
CA MET A 70 5.82 -23.55 -11.89
C MET A 70 4.95 -24.81 -11.93
N LYS A 71 3.76 -24.77 -11.32
CA LYS A 71 2.79 -25.88 -11.38
C LYS A 71 2.31 -26.11 -12.81
N LEU A 72 1.90 -25.05 -13.50
CA LEU A 72 1.48 -25.14 -14.91
C LEU A 72 2.61 -25.65 -15.80
N ASP A 73 3.83 -25.16 -15.63
CA ASP A 73 5.00 -25.63 -16.37
C ASP A 73 5.26 -27.13 -16.12
N ALA A 74 5.09 -27.60 -14.88
CA ALA A 74 5.22 -29.02 -14.53
C ALA A 74 4.10 -29.87 -15.16
N GLU A 75 2.86 -29.40 -15.12
CA GLU A 75 1.71 -30.07 -15.74
C GLU A 75 1.87 -30.16 -17.26
N MET A 76 2.31 -29.08 -17.91
CA MET A 76 2.60 -29.04 -19.34
C MET A 76 3.71 -30.01 -19.72
N LYS A 77 4.82 -30.04 -18.96
CA LYS A 77 5.91 -31.02 -19.18
C LYS A 77 5.44 -32.45 -19.01
N LEU A 78 4.60 -32.72 -18.00
CA LEU A 78 4.03 -34.05 -17.79
C LEU A 78 3.09 -34.45 -18.93
N LEU A 79 2.26 -33.53 -19.42
CA LEU A 79 1.38 -33.77 -20.55
C LEU A 79 2.18 -34.05 -21.83
N GLN A 80 3.21 -33.23 -22.10
CA GLN A 80 4.13 -33.42 -23.21
C GLN A 80 4.81 -34.81 -23.16
N ALA A 81 5.31 -35.20 -21.98
CA ALA A 81 5.90 -36.53 -21.80
C ALA A 81 4.89 -37.67 -22.01
N LYS A 82 3.62 -37.50 -21.61
CA LYS A 82 2.56 -38.47 -21.88
C LYS A 82 2.22 -38.58 -23.36
N ILE A 83 2.27 -37.47 -24.10
CA ILE A 83 2.07 -37.45 -25.56
C ILE A 83 3.23 -38.19 -26.23
N GLU A 84 4.48 -37.88 -25.86
CA GLU A 84 5.68 -38.54 -26.40
C GLU A 84 5.73 -40.04 -26.10
N ALA A 85 5.25 -40.44 -24.91
CA ALA A 85 5.12 -41.84 -24.54
C ALA A 85 3.94 -42.56 -25.25
N GLY A 86 3.15 -41.86 -26.07
CA GLY A 86 1.99 -42.43 -26.75
C GLY A 86 0.82 -42.80 -25.82
N ILE A 87 0.86 -42.35 -24.56
CA ILE A 87 -0.20 -42.58 -23.57
C ILE A 87 -1.41 -41.69 -23.87
N VAL A 88 -1.15 -40.48 -24.37
CA VAL A 88 -2.18 -39.54 -24.86
C VAL A 88 -1.95 -39.35 -26.35
N LYS A 89 -2.96 -39.65 -27.17
CA LYS A 89 -2.91 -39.38 -28.61
C LYS A 89 -3.31 -37.93 -28.85
N ASN A 90 -2.42 -37.14 -29.44
CA ASN A 90 -2.84 -35.96 -30.19
C ASN A 90 -3.57 -36.49 -31.42
N GLU A 91 -4.90 -36.56 -31.39
CA GLU A 91 -5.63 -36.63 -32.64
C GLU A 91 -5.45 -35.25 -33.29
N PRO A 92 -4.76 -35.13 -34.43
CA PRO A 92 -4.79 -33.88 -35.16
C PRO A 92 -6.25 -33.68 -35.54
N ASP A 93 -6.87 -32.61 -35.03
CA ASP A 93 -8.23 -32.23 -35.39
C ASP A 93 -8.35 -32.34 -36.90
N GLY A 94 -9.21 -33.27 -37.34
CA GLY A 94 -9.39 -33.65 -38.72
C GLY A 94 -10.02 -32.53 -39.54
N SER A 95 -9.31 -31.41 -39.71
CA SER A 95 -9.60 -30.39 -40.70
C SER A 95 -9.28 -30.95 -42.09
N SER A 96 -10.25 -31.72 -42.58
CA SER A 96 -10.86 -31.56 -43.90
C SER A 96 -9.90 -31.29 -45.05
N ALA A 97 -9.34 -32.36 -45.61
CA ALA A 97 -9.00 -32.42 -47.03
C ALA A 97 -9.83 -33.52 -47.70
N ARG A 98 -11.16 -33.34 -47.69
CA ARG A 98 -12.08 -34.09 -48.56
C ARG A 98 -12.47 -33.17 -49.73
N SER A 99 -11.52 -32.87 -50.60
CA SER A 99 -11.86 -32.33 -51.93
C SER A 99 -12.38 -33.49 -52.75
N SER A 100 -13.68 -33.47 -52.97
CA SER A 100 -14.51 -34.43 -53.68
C SER A 100 -13.92 -34.87 -55.02
N ASP A 101 -13.74 -36.18 -55.12
CA ASP A 101 -13.88 -36.98 -56.32
C ASP A 101 -15.24 -36.69 -56.97
N THR A 102 -15.27 -35.77 -57.93
CA THR A 102 -16.35 -35.70 -58.92
C THR A 102 -15.77 -36.16 -60.23
N GLY A 103 -16.07 -37.43 -60.53
CA GLY A 103 -15.61 -38.12 -61.71
C GLY A 103 -15.88 -37.37 -63.01
N ALA A 104 -14.89 -37.45 -63.89
CA ALA A 104 -15.10 -37.40 -65.33
C ALA A 104 -14.51 -38.69 -65.88
N LYS A 105 -15.36 -39.73 -66.06
CA LYS A 105 -15.06 -40.85 -66.94
C LYS A 105 -15.69 -40.57 -68.30
N HIS A 106 -14.81 -40.30 -69.28
CA HIS A 106 -14.76 -40.78 -70.69
C HIS A 106 -15.98 -40.60 -71.62
N PRO A 107 -15.82 -40.65 -72.96
CA PRO A 107 -14.62 -40.74 -73.80
C PRO A 107 -14.19 -39.43 -74.49
#